data_AF-A0A4Q5ZE54-F1
#
_entry.id   AF-A0A4Q5ZE54-F1
#
_cell.length_a   1.000
_cell.length_b   1.000
_cell.length_c   1.000
_cell.angle_alpha   90.00
_cell.angle_beta   90.00
_cell.angle_gamma   90.00
#
_symmetry.space_group_name_H-M   'P 1'
#
loop_
_entity.id
_entity.type
_entity.pdbx_description
1 polymer ?
#
loop_
_entity_poly.entity_id
_entity_poly.type
_entity_poly.pdbx_seq_one_letter_code
_entity_poly.pdbx_strand_id
1 'polypeptide(L)'
;MIDLVHIREHSIPIPETYTIFGSPNDVKSYSPEHRDQIVFLDKAASTFIYEYAAAARLVTGEPWQPFSGATFKFIEEYSQFGDDPESAENIKKWLFNRGIAFRNWVFILPTFNDYPVCATWKMVIKYWNKLFFSDDLTIFDGSLNWSLFYYHEDRLIFGRDNIYDPSAENTRMAELDELKRKFHQLNFPY
;
A
#
# COMPACT_ATOMS: atom_id res chain seq x y z
N MET A 1 20.82 -9.05 -4.46
CA MET A 1 20.31 -7.70 -4.18
C MET A 1 18.81 -7.79 -4.44
N ILE A 2 17.97 -7.34 -3.50
CA ILE A 2 16.51 -7.41 -3.66
C ILE A 2 16.06 -6.22 -4.51
N ASP A 3 15.17 -6.47 -5.46
CA ASP A 3 14.54 -5.45 -6.31
C ASP A 3 13.06 -5.82 -6.56
N LEU A 4 12.26 -4.87 -7.06
CA LEU A 4 10.84 -5.09 -7.29
C LEU A 4 10.50 -6.17 -8.35
N VAL A 5 11.43 -6.46 -9.26
CA VAL A 5 11.22 -7.44 -10.33
C VAL A 5 11.34 -8.86 -9.77
N HIS A 6 12.33 -9.08 -8.91
CA HIS A 6 12.69 -10.38 -8.34
C HIS A 6 12.24 -10.57 -6.89
N ILE A 7 11.57 -9.59 -6.27
CA ILE A 7 11.14 -9.66 -4.86
C ILE A 7 10.30 -10.90 -4.53
N ARG A 8 9.54 -11.43 -5.49
CA ARG A 8 8.71 -12.63 -5.32
C ARG A 8 9.52 -13.92 -5.21
N GLU A 9 10.80 -13.91 -5.59
CA GLU A 9 11.73 -15.04 -5.40
C GLU A 9 12.16 -15.15 -3.92
N HIS A 10 12.02 -14.05 -3.17
CA HIS A 10 12.27 -13.95 -1.74
C HIS A 10 10.99 -14.22 -0.94
N SER A 11 10.50 -15.46 -1.06
CA SER A 11 9.24 -15.89 -0.46
C SER A 11 9.42 -16.93 0.63
N ILE A 12 8.47 -16.96 1.56
CA ILE A 12 8.31 -18.03 2.54
C ILE A 12 7.06 -18.87 2.24
N PRO A 13 7.00 -20.12 2.74
CA PRO A 13 5.74 -20.87 2.78
C PRO A 13 4.65 -20.09 3.53
N ILE A 14 3.39 -20.53 3.39
CA ILE A 14 2.26 -19.96 4.14
C ILE A 14 2.65 -19.87 5.63
N PRO A 15 2.69 -18.68 6.24
CA PRO A 15 3.04 -18.52 7.64
C PRO A 15 2.11 -19.35 8.53
N GLU A 16 2.62 -19.89 9.63
CA GLU A 16 1.80 -20.59 10.63
C GLU A 16 1.12 -19.61 11.61
N THR A 17 1.17 -18.32 11.31
CA THR A 17 0.52 -17.22 12.03
C THR A 17 -0.59 -16.58 11.19
N TYR A 18 -1.39 -15.71 11.80
CA TYR A 18 -2.42 -14.95 11.08
C TYR A 18 -1.78 -13.96 10.11
N THR A 19 -2.35 -13.83 8.91
CA THR A 19 -1.91 -12.90 7.86
C THR A 19 -3.09 -12.03 7.41
N ILE A 20 -2.84 -11.02 6.59
CA ILE A 20 -3.91 -10.25 5.93
C ILE A 20 -4.80 -11.08 5.00
N PHE A 21 -4.40 -12.29 4.61
CA PHE A 21 -5.26 -13.21 3.87
C PHE A 21 -6.00 -14.19 4.80
N GLY A 22 -5.93 -14.00 6.12
CA GLY A 22 -6.57 -14.83 7.13
C GLY A 22 -5.61 -15.76 7.86
N SER A 23 -6.18 -16.74 8.56
CA SER A 23 -5.42 -17.78 9.25
C SER A 23 -4.70 -18.71 8.27
N PRO A 24 -3.70 -19.49 8.71
CA PRO A 24 -3.02 -20.47 7.85
C PRO A 24 -4.02 -21.45 7.20
N ASN A 25 -5.05 -21.86 7.95
CA ASN A 25 -6.10 -22.75 7.46
C ASN A 25 -6.99 -22.09 6.40
N ASP A 26 -7.30 -20.80 6.55
CA ASP A 26 -8.04 -20.05 5.53
C ASP A 26 -7.26 -20.05 4.21
N VAL A 27 -5.98 -19.70 4.25
CA VAL A 27 -5.14 -19.65 3.05
C VAL A 27 -4.96 -21.04 2.43
N LYS A 28 -4.74 -22.07 3.26
CA LYS A 28 -4.67 -23.47 2.82
C LYS A 28 -6.00 -23.96 2.19
N SER A 29 -7.14 -23.36 2.53
CA SER A 29 -8.45 -23.69 1.94
C SER A 29 -8.71 -23.04 0.58
N TYR A 30 -7.94 -22.03 0.19
CA TYR A 30 -8.11 -21.36 -1.11
C TYR A 30 -7.82 -22.31 -2.27
N SER A 31 -8.38 -22.03 -3.45
CA SER A 31 -8.07 -22.85 -4.62
C SER A 31 -6.57 -22.75 -4.96
N PRO A 32 -5.96 -23.78 -5.58
CA PRO A 32 -4.57 -23.72 -6.03
C PRO A 32 -4.29 -22.46 -6.86
N GLU A 33 -5.19 -22.12 -7.77
CA GLU A 33 -5.05 -20.96 -8.66
C GLU A 33 -5.04 -19.63 -7.90
N HIS A 34 -5.70 -19.54 -6.75
CA HIS A 34 -5.65 -18.34 -5.90
C HIS A 34 -4.37 -18.29 -5.09
N ARG A 35 -3.92 -19.43 -4.54
CA ARG A 35 -2.67 -19.50 -3.78
C ARG A 35 -1.45 -19.14 -4.65
N ASP A 36 -1.44 -19.55 -5.91
CA ASP A 36 -0.37 -19.19 -6.85
C ASP A 36 -0.29 -17.68 -7.15
N GLN A 37 -1.32 -16.92 -6.77
CA GLN A 37 -1.41 -15.47 -6.91
C GLN A 37 -1.19 -14.72 -5.59
N ILE A 38 -0.72 -15.40 -4.54
CA ILE A 38 -0.45 -14.84 -3.22
C ILE A 38 0.94 -15.33 -2.77
N VAL A 39 1.86 -14.40 -2.55
CA VAL A 39 3.26 -14.68 -2.18
C VAL A 39 3.61 -13.94 -0.90
N PHE A 40 3.87 -14.70 0.16
CA PHE A 40 4.34 -14.18 1.45
C PHE A 40 5.84 -13.93 1.36
N LEU A 41 6.27 -12.72 1.72
CA LEU A 41 7.67 -12.31 1.60
C LEU A 41 8.50 -12.79 2.81
N ASP A 42 9.76 -13.12 2.54
CA ASP A 42 10.75 -13.34 3.59
C ASP A 42 11.13 -12.03 4.29
N LYS A 43 11.82 -12.14 5.43
CA LYS A 43 12.20 -10.97 6.23
C LYS A 43 12.99 -9.92 5.44
N ALA A 44 13.89 -10.33 4.54
CA ALA A 44 14.73 -9.40 3.80
C ALA A 44 13.92 -8.65 2.74
N ALA A 45 13.02 -9.34 2.03
CA ALA A 45 12.10 -8.72 1.09
C ALA A 45 11.07 -7.82 1.78
N SER A 46 10.60 -8.22 2.96
CA SER A 46 9.72 -7.39 3.79
C SER A 46 10.40 -6.08 4.18
N THR A 47 11.63 -6.12 4.71
CA THR A 47 12.39 -4.91 5.03
C THR A 47 12.56 -4.02 3.81
N PHE A 48 12.99 -4.61 2.68
CA PHE A 48 13.16 -3.86 1.44
C PHE A 48 11.88 -3.15 0.98
N ILE A 49 10.73 -3.82 0.99
CA ILE A 49 9.51 -3.21 0.43
C ILE A 49 8.94 -2.10 1.32
N TYR A 50 9.09 -2.21 2.65
CA TYR A 50 8.73 -1.12 3.57
C TYR A 50 9.64 0.09 3.39
N GLU A 51 10.96 -0.13 3.33
CA GLU A 51 11.93 0.95 3.07
C GLU A 51 11.70 1.61 1.72
N TYR A 52 11.40 0.81 0.69
CA TYR A 52 11.07 1.30 -0.64
C TYR A 52 9.80 2.16 -0.65
N ALA A 53 8.71 1.69 -0.01
CA ALA A 53 7.47 2.44 0.10
C ALA A 53 7.63 3.76 0.87
N ALA A 54 8.42 3.74 1.95
CA ALA A 54 8.75 4.93 2.73
C ALA A 54 9.56 5.94 1.91
N ALA A 55 10.60 5.48 1.21
CA ALA A 55 11.43 6.32 0.33
C ALA A 55 10.63 6.90 -0.84
N ALA A 56 9.67 6.14 -1.38
CA ALA A 56 8.75 6.58 -2.42
C ALA A 56 7.66 7.53 -1.91
N ARG A 57 7.57 7.77 -0.59
CA ARG A 57 6.58 8.65 0.06
C ARG A 57 5.14 8.31 -0.35
N LEU A 58 4.82 7.02 -0.42
CA LEU A 58 3.48 6.56 -0.81
C LEU A 58 2.41 6.92 0.24
N VAL A 59 2.81 7.11 1.49
CA VAL A 59 2.00 7.65 2.59
C VAL A 59 2.88 8.65 3.33
N THR A 60 2.39 9.88 3.49
CA THR A 60 3.15 11.02 4.05
C THR A 60 2.44 11.74 5.18
N GLY A 61 1.15 11.47 5.38
CA GLY A 61 0.32 12.13 6.36
C GLY A 61 -0.14 11.21 7.47
N GLU A 62 -0.99 11.77 8.31
CA GLU A 62 -1.72 11.02 9.33
C GLU A 62 -2.69 10.01 8.68
N PRO A 63 -3.07 8.91 9.37
CA PRO A 63 -3.91 7.87 8.78
C PRO A 63 -5.22 8.35 8.14
N TRP A 64 -5.85 9.39 8.70
CA TRP A 64 -7.10 9.96 8.14
C TRP A 64 -6.89 10.84 6.89
N GLN A 65 -5.64 11.21 6.59
CA GLN A 65 -5.19 12.00 5.43
C GLN A 65 -3.81 11.52 4.94
N PRO A 66 -3.70 10.27 4.46
CA PRO A 66 -2.42 9.60 4.21
C PRO A 66 -1.59 10.27 3.11
N PHE A 67 -2.24 11.03 2.21
CA PHE A 67 -1.60 11.70 1.06
C PHE A 67 -1.49 13.23 1.23
N SER A 68 -1.47 13.74 2.47
CA SER A 68 -1.40 15.17 2.77
C SER A 68 -0.14 15.88 2.26
N GLY A 69 0.93 15.15 1.92
CA GLY A 69 2.19 15.69 1.38
C GLY A 69 2.13 16.04 -0.11
N ALA A 70 0.94 16.08 -0.72
CA ALA A 70 0.72 16.36 -2.14
C ALA A 70 1.48 15.40 -3.08
N THR A 71 1.60 14.13 -2.71
CA THR A 71 2.29 13.11 -3.50
C THR A 71 1.48 12.64 -4.70
N PHE A 72 0.15 12.73 -4.62
CA PHE A 72 -0.76 12.34 -5.70
C PHE A 72 -1.61 13.52 -6.15
N LYS A 73 -1.76 13.67 -7.47
CA LYS A 73 -2.57 14.74 -8.07
C LYS A 73 -4.07 14.54 -7.86
N PHE A 74 -4.52 13.29 -7.86
CA PHE A 74 -5.92 12.95 -7.67
C PHE A 74 -6.09 12.01 -6.49
N ILE A 75 -7.03 12.34 -5.61
CA ILE A 75 -7.39 11.55 -4.44
C ILE A 75 -8.89 11.27 -4.51
N GLU A 76 -9.24 10.00 -4.35
CA GLU A 76 -10.63 9.52 -4.32
C GLU A 76 -10.84 8.67 -3.08
N GLU A 77 -12.02 8.76 -2.45
CA GLU A 77 -12.33 8.01 -1.24
C GLU A 77 -13.54 7.10 -1.42
N TYR A 78 -13.58 6.02 -0.62
CA TYR A 78 -14.72 5.14 -0.47
C TYR A 78 -14.93 4.80 1.00
N SER A 79 -16.15 5.04 1.50
CA SER A 79 -16.52 4.82 2.90
C SER A 79 -17.87 4.10 3.05
N GLN A 80 -18.38 3.49 1.97
CA GLN A 80 -19.65 2.76 1.97
C GLN A 80 -19.40 1.29 2.33
N PHE A 81 -18.82 1.05 3.49
CA PHE A 81 -18.70 -0.29 4.05
C PHE A 81 -20.02 -0.71 4.69
N GLY A 82 -20.36 -1.98 4.59
CA GLY A 82 -21.58 -2.55 5.13
C GLY A 82 -21.59 -4.07 5.02
N ASP A 83 -22.36 -4.71 5.90
CA ASP A 83 -22.48 -6.17 5.98
C ASP A 83 -23.47 -6.76 4.97
N ASP A 84 -24.15 -5.91 4.20
CA ASP A 84 -25.14 -6.31 3.22
C ASP A 84 -24.50 -6.66 1.85
N PRO A 85 -25.19 -7.45 1.01
CA PRO A 85 -24.67 -7.83 -0.31
C PRO A 85 -24.42 -6.66 -1.26
N GLU A 86 -25.16 -5.55 -1.14
CA GLU A 86 -25.02 -4.38 -2.01
C GLU A 86 -23.70 -3.66 -1.68
N SER A 87 -23.41 -3.43 -0.40
CA SER A 87 -22.12 -2.88 0.06
C SER A 87 -20.94 -3.73 -0.41
N ALA A 88 -21.05 -5.06 -0.33
CA ALA A 88 -20.03 -5.99 -0.82
C ALA A 88 -19.84 -5.95 -2.35
N GLU A 89 -20.87 -5.61 -3.11
CA GLU A 89 -20.77 -5.41 -4.56
C GLU A 89 -20.18 -4.04 -4.90
N ASN A 90 -20.56 -3.00 -4.15
CA ASN A 90 -20.12 -1.62 -4.35
C ASN A 90 -18.61 -1.46 -4.15
N ILE A 91 -18.04 -2.04 -3.10
CA ILE A 91 -16.59 -2.00 -2.88
C ILE A 91 -15.83 -2.71 -4.01
N LYS A 92 -16.31 -3.87 -4.48
CA LYS A 92 -15.69 -4.58 -5.61
C LYS A 92 -15.77 -3.77 -6.89
N LYS A 93 -16.91 -3.13 -7.17
CA LYS A 93 -17.07 -2.21 -8.32
C LYS A 93 -16.12 -1.03 -8.21
N TRP A 94 -16.00 -0.42 -7.02
CA TRP A 94 -15.11 0.71 -6.79
C TRP A 94 -13.64 0.34 -7.03
N LEU A 95 -13.19 -0.81 -6.50
CA LEU A 95 -11.85 -1.35 -6.74
C LEU A 95 -11.62 -1.72 -8.21
N PHE A 96 -12.61 -2.32 -8.87
CA PHE A 96 -12.55 -2.64 -10.30
C PHE A 96 -12.36 -1.37 -11.15
N ASN A 97 -13.07 -0.30 -10.80
CA ASN A 97 -13.02 0.98 -11.51
C ASN A 97 -11.71 1.76 -11.31
N ARG A 98 -10.74 1.24 -10.53
CA ARG A 98 -9.38 1.82 -10.48
C ARG A 98 -8.60 1.60 -11.78
N GLY A 99 -9.08 0.76 -12.69
CA GLY A 99 -8.44 0.53 -14.00
C GLY A 99 -7.16 -0.31 -13.94
N ILE A 100 -6.89 -0.95 -12.80
CA ILE A 100 -5.73 -1.84 -12.61
C ILE A 100 -6.08 -3.22 -13.18
N ALA A 101 -5.21 -3.74 -14.06
CA ALA A 101 -5.46 -5.04 -14.67
C ALA A 101 -5.38 -6.17 -13.64
N PHE A 102 -6.28 -7.14 -13.71
CA PHE A 102 -6.35 -8.28 -12.76
C PHE A 102 -5.07 -9.09 -12.63
N ARG A 103 -4.24 -9.12 -13.68
CA ARG A 103 -2.95 -9.82 -13.68
C ARG A 103 -1.81 -9.03 -13.04
N ASN A 104 -2.00 -7.74 -12.78
CA ASN A 104 -0.95 -6.91 -12.22
C ASN A 104 -0.66 -7.36 -10.80
N TRP A 105 0.62 -7.51 -10.49
CA TRP A 105 1.09 -7.78 -9.15
C TRP A 105 1.19 -6.47 -8.38
N VAL A 106 0.70 -6.52 -7.15
CA VAL A 106 0.69 -5.41 -6.20
C VAL A 106 1.33 -5.87 -4.89
N PHE A 107 1.85 -4.90 -4.16
CA PHE A 107 2.39 -5.07 -2.82
C PHE A 107 1.33 -4.64 -1.82
N ILE A 108 1.08 -5.46 -0.80
CA ILE A 108 0.16 -5.16 0.29
C ILE A 108 0.99 -5.09 1.57
N LEU A 109 1.06 -3.91 2.16
CA LEU A 109 1.87 -3.60 3.33
C LEU A 109 0.94 -3.25 4.50
N PRO A 110 0.72 -4.18 5.42
CA PRO A 110 0.02 -3.89 6.67
C PRO A 110 0.87 -2.96 7.54
N THR A 111 0.24 -2.08 8.32
CA THR A 111 0.97 -1.18 9.23
C THR A 111 1.51 -1.92 10.46
N PHE A 112 0.78 -2.91 10.97
CA PHE A 112 1.11 -3.61 12.24
C PHE A 112 1.40 -5.11 12.10
N ASN A 113 1.28 -5.70 10.92
CA ASN A 113 1.55 -7.11 10.67
C ASN A 113 2.82 -7.28 9.83
N ASP A 114 3.78 -8.06 10.34
CA ASP A 114 5.16 -8.14 9.85
C ASP A 114 5.33 -8.78 8.46
N TYR A 115 4.26 -9.33 7.87
CA TYR A 115 4.31 -10.03 6.60
C TYR A 115 3.58 -9.26 5.49
N PRO A 116 4.29 -8.36 4.78
CA PRO A 116 3.81 -7.86 3.52
C PRO A 116 3.68 -9.01 2.53
N VAL A 117 2.71 -8.86 1.63
CA VAL A 117 2.34 -9.90 0.67
C VAL A 117 2.34 -9.30 -0.72
N CYS A 118 2.89 -10.05 -1.68
CA CYS A 118 2.65 -9.78 -3.09
C CYS A 118 1.41 -10.56 -3.52
N ALA A 119 0.46 -9.89 -4.17
CA ALA A 119 -0.69 -10.57 -4.74
C ALA A 119 -1.07 -9.96 -6.08
N THR A 120 -1.86 -10.66 -6.88
CA THR A 120 -2.46 -10.02 -8.05
C THR A 120 -3.61 -9.09 -7.65
N TRP A 121 -3.89 -8.06 -8.45
CA TRP A 121 -5.05 -7.19 -8.22
C TRP A 121 -6.38 -7.95 -8.17
N LYS A 122 -6.47 -9.07 -8.90
CA LYS A 122 -7.58 -10.01 -8.81
C LYS A 122 -7.78 -10.51 -7.38
N MET A 123 -6.71 -10.85 -6.67
CA MET A 123 -6.79 -11.34 -5.29
C MET A 123 -7.21 -10.24 -4.33
N VAL A 124 -6.76 -8.99 -4.54
CA VAL A 124 -7.22 -7.84 -3.75
C VAL A 124 -8.74 -7.67 -3.84
N ILE A 125 -9.30 -7.70 -5.04
CA ILE A 125 -10.76 -7.57 -5.22
C ILE A 125 -11.49 -8.81 -4.68
N LYS A 126 -10.96 -10.02 -4.91
CA LYS A 126 -11.59 -11.27 -4.50
C LYS A 126 -11.69 -11.38 -2.98
N TYR A 127 -10.64 -10.98 -2.27
CA TYR A 127 -10.47 -11.13 -0.83
C TYR A 127 -10.53 -9.79 -0.08
N TRP A 128 -11.20 -8.79 -0.65
CA TRP A 128 -11.29 -7.44 -0.08
C TRP A 128 -11.71 -7.45 1.40
N ASN A 129 -12.63 -8.33 1.78
CA ASN A 129 -13.16 -8.44 3.15
C ASN A 129 -12.18 -9.07 4.14
N LYS A 130 -11.11 -9.70 3.65
CA LYS A 130 -9.98 -10.17 4.47
C LYS A 130 -8.90 -9.11 4.58
N LEU A 131 -8.79 -8.23 3.59
CA LEU A 131 -7.81 -7.15 3.58
C LEU A 131 -8.30 -5.95 4.41
N PHE A 132 -9.54 -5.54 4.20
CA PHE A 132 -10.11 -4.29 4.74
C PHE A 132 -11.05 -4.60 5.90
N PHE A 133 -10.50 -5.03 7.04
CA PHE A 133 -11.31 -5.37 8.21
C PHE A 133 -10.69 -5.02 9.58
N SER A 134 -9.36 -4.88 9.68
CA SER A 134 -8.68 -4.70 10.97
C SER A 134 -7.74 -3.51 10.94
N ASP A 135 -6.53 -3.69 10.43
CA ASP A 135 -5.49 -2.68 10.53
C ASP A 135 -5.37 -1.86 9.26
N ASP A 136 -4.76 -0.69 9.41
CA ASP A 136 -4.34 0.12 8.27
C ASP A 136 -3.41 -0.68 7.35
N LEU A 137 -3.55 -0.49 6.04
CA LEU A 137 -2.64 -1.08 5.07
C LEU A 137 -2.51 -0.22 3.83
N THR A 138 -1.35 -0.33 3.18
CA THR A 138 -1.05 0.34 1.91
C THR A 138 -0.93 -0.70 0.81
N ILE A 139 -1.59 -0.46 -0.33
CA ILE A 139 -1.47 -1.26 -1.55
C ILE A 139 -0.96 -0.39 -2.69
N PHE A 140 0.06 -0.87 -3.41
CA PHE A 140 0.62 -0.18 -4.57
C PHE A 140 1.26 -1.18 -5.55
N ASP A 141 1.67 -0.72 -6.73
CA ASP A 141 2.45 -1.54 -7.67
C ASP A 141 3.83 -0.93 -7.96
N GLY A 142 4.64 -1.64 -8.74
CA GLY A 142 5.99 -1.21 -9.09
C GLY A 142 6.06 0.08 -9.93
N SER A 143 4.95 0.60 -10.44
CA SER A 143 4.94 1.89 -11.16
C SER A 143 5.04 3.09 -10.22
N LEU A 144 4.70 2.91 -8.93
CA LEU A 144 4.55 3.99 -7.96
C LEU A 144 3.57 5.10 -8.37
N ASN A 145 2.82 4.95 -9.46
CA ASN A 145 1.94 6.01 -9.96
C ASN A 145 0.63 6.13 -9.16
N TRP A 146 0.34 5.16 -8.30
CA TRP A 146 -0.85 5.13 -7.46
C TRP A 146 -0.57 4.44 -6.12
N SER A 147 -1.41 4.73 -5.14
CA SER A 147 -1.44 4.08 -3.83
C SER A 147 -2.88 3.98 -3.33
N LEU A 148 -3.25 2.83 -2.78
CA LEU A 148 -4.51 2.62 -2.08
C LEU A 148 -4.19 2.45 -0.60
N PHE A 149 -4.68 3.35 0.22
CA PHE A 149 -4.60 3.25 1.67
C PHE A 149 -5.95 2.83 2.23
N TYR A 150 -5.96 1.80 3.07
CA TYR A 150 -7.10 1.48 3.92
C TYR A 150 -6.81 2.04 5.31
N TYR A 151 -7.74 2.85 5.80
CA TYR A 151 -7.80 3.32 7.17
C TYR A 151 -8.84 2.49 7.92
N HIS A 152 -8.46 1.94 9.07
CA HIS A 152 -9.25 0.99 9.86
C HIS A 152 -10.65 1.48 10.28
N GLU A 153 -10.95 2.77 10.13
CA GLU A 153 -12.30 3.31 10.27
C GLU A 153 -13.12 3.19 8.96
N ASP A 154 -13.04 2.05 8.29
CA ASP A 154 -13.83 1.74 7.08
C ASP A 154 -13.69 2.79 5.96
N ARG A 155 -12.46 3.23 5.70
CA ARG A 155 -12.17 4.21 4.64
C ARG A 155 -11.05 3.74 3.73
N LEU A 156 -11.35 3.69 2.43
CA LEU A 156 -10.35 3.52 1.38
C LEU A 156 -10.04 4.87 0.75
N ILE A 157 -8.76 5.17 0.61
CA ILE A 157 -8.25 6.43 0.06
C ILE A 157 -7.30 6.06 -1.07
N PHE A 158 -7.64 6.44 -2.30
CA PHE A 158 -6.90 6.11 -3.50
C PHE A 158 -6.24 7.35 -4.09
N GLY A 159 -4.91 7.39 -4.08
CA GLY A 159 -4.09 8.40 -4.71
C GLY A 159 -3.60 7.90 -6.07
N ARG A 160 -3.67 8.75 -7.11
CA ARG A 160 -3.09 8.46 -8.43
C ARG A 160 -2.48 9.68 -9.09
N ASP A 161 -1.71 9.41 -10.14
CA ASP A 161 -0.86 10.37 -10.85
C ASP A 161 0.15 10.97 -9.85
N ASN A 162 1.13 10.12 -9.49
CA ASN A 162 2.18 10.48 -8.55
C ASN A 162 3.02 11.63 -9.13
N ILE A 163 3.15 12.71 -8.36
CA ILE A 163 3.92 13.91 -8.73
C ILE A 163 5.17 14.08 -7.85
N TYR A 164 5.42 13.15 -6.94
CA TYR A 164 6.62 13.16 -6.11
C TYR A 164 7.86 12.91 -6.97
N ASP A 165 8.76 13.88 -6.97
CA ASP A 165 10.09 13.79 -7.58
C ASP A 165 11.15 13.82 -6.46
N PRO A 166 11.79 12.67 -6.16
CA PRO A 166 12.84 12.61 -5.15
C PRO A 166 14.01 13.57 -5.42
N SER A 167 14.31 13.87 -6.70
CA SER A 167 15.41 14.77 -7.06
C SER A 167 15.07 16.23 -6.76
N ALA A 168 13.82 16.62 -7.00
CA ALA A 168 13.31 17.95 -6.68
C ALA A 168 13.27 18.18 -5.16
N GLU A 169 12.85 17.19 -4.38
CA GLU A 169 12.81 17.30 -2.91
C GLU A 169 14.21 17.39 -2.30
N ASN A 170 15.19 16.62 -2.78
CA ASN A 170 16.58 16.74 -2.34
C ASN A 170 17.12 18.16 -2.59
N THR A 171 16.75 18.75 -3.73
CA THR A 171 17.11 20.14 -4.06
C THR A 171 16.44 21.12 -3.10
N ARG A 172 15.12 20.97 -2.86
CA ARG A 172 14.35 21.81 -1.92
C ARG A 172 14.89 21.74 -0.49
N MET A 173 15.29 20.55 -0.03
CA MET A 173 15.89 20.35 1.28
C MET A 173 17.26 21.02 1.40
N ALA A 174 18.11 20.89 0.37
CA ALA A 174 19.40 21.58 0.33
C ALA A 174 19.24 23.11 0.35
N GLU A 175 18.28 23.65 -0.41
CA GLU A 175 17.94 25.08 -0.40
C GLU A 175 17.41 25.53 0.97
N LEU A 176 16.55 24.73 1.61
CA LEU A 176 16.03 25.01 2.95
C LEU A 176 17.13 25.02 4.00
N ASP A 177 18.08 24.07 3.94
CA ASP A 177 19.23 24.03 4.85
C ASP A 177 20.17 25.23 4.62
N GLU A 178 20.37 25.64 3.37
CA GLU A 178 21.11 26.87 3.06
C GLU A 178 20.40 28.12 3.62
N LEU A 179 19.07 28.20 3.47
CA LEU A 179 18.25 29.29 4.02
C LEU A 179 18.31 29.33 5.54
N LYS A 180 18.18 28.19 6.22
CA LYS A 180 18.32 28.09 7.70
C LYS A 180 19.71 28.54 8.15
N ARG A 181 20.77 28.20 7.41
CA ARG A 181 22.13 28.64 7.69
C ARG A 181 22.29 30.16 7.52
N LYS A 182 21.74 30.73 6.44
CA LYS A 182 21.76 32.17 6.14
C LYS A 182 20.91 33.01 7.10
N PHE A 183 19.76 32.49 7.50
CA PHE A 183 18.77 33.19 8.31
C PHE A 183 18.51 32.50 9.64
N HIS A 184 19.58 32.15 10.36
CA HIS A 184 19.55 31.46 11.65
C HIS A 184 18.82 32.23 12.78
N GLN A 185 18.39 33.47 12.54
CA GLN A 185 17.62 34.31 13.47
C GLN A 185 16.10 34.23 13.25
N LEU A 186 15.64 33.60 12.16
CA LEU A 186 14.22 33.45 11.84
C LEU A 186 13.76 32.04 12.22
N ASN A 187 12.75 31.94 13.09
CA ASN A 187 12.05 30.69 13.35
C ASN A 187 11.17 30.37 12.13
N PHE A 188 11.55 29.35 11.37
CA PHE A 188 10.70 28.81 10.31
C PHE A 188 9.64 27.90 10.95
N PRO A 189 8.33 28.18 10.79
CA PRO A 189 7.29 27.31 11.30
C PRO A 189 7.23 26.01 10.49
N TYR A 190 6.91 24.92 11.21
CA TYR A 190 6.61 23.60 10.67
C TYR A 190 5.35 23.62 9.80
#